data_AF-A0AA88L097-F1
#
_entry.id   AF-A0AA88L097-F1
#
_cell.length_a   1.000
_cell.length_b   1.000
_cell.length_c   1.000
_cell.angle_alpha   90.00
_cell.angle_beta   90.00
_cell.angle_gamma   90.00
#
_symmetry.space_group_name_H-M   'P 1'
#
loop_
_entity.id
_entity.type
_entity.pdbx_description
1 polymer ?
#
loop_
_entity_poly.entity_id
_entity_poly.type
_entity_poly.pdbx_seq_one_letter_code
_entity_poly.pdbx_strand_id
1 'polypeptide(L)'
;MVATCSSISAQEYSSECSFETVKSDTSCVLSVESEYNSPDSYSTDAASSEADESPSSNDDVLIPTNKIKRTFVDYKKIRLDLQEIEWENSLQQDTEASWELFKDILLSLELKHTKTYFSERPRTLPYMSPQLKKVINKKKKAWKKYKNCESAAHLEQYKKARNKLRNATRKATIRYEESIALEAKTNPKKKGDYENFLASLLINGDARSSSIAVRAFNIEVASIRDSISQTQLGLMRLQFWKDLIDDAFVGRPSAQPVGMEIWRALQRHQLSKRYFRRIIEAREDNMKDKSFNDIQSAEDYAEKSVSSILYLTLEALDVKNVNADHAASHIGKAQGLVSMIRGIPINAKHGVVNLPLELLANHKVSQSSVLRGTSDQGLKDLIFDLASQAHHHLTHAKSLAHSVPEEAKVALLPAVSVHQHLERIRLIDFDVYNPKLQNRPHWLAAKLWWHKMRNKY
;
A
#
# COMPACT_ATOMS: atom_id res chain seq x y z
N MET A 1 25.24 -2.52 46.48
CA MET A 1 26.11 -1.53 47.14
C MET A 1 27.25 -2.26 47.83
N VAL A 2 28.40 -2.42 47.16
CA VAL A 2 29.78 -2.51 47.69
C VAL A 2 30.72 -2.28 46.48
N ALA A 3 31.67 -1.34 46.63
CA ALA A 3 32.97 -1.10 45.95
C ALA A 3 33.06 -1.11 44.40
N THR A 4 33.48 -0.06 43.66
CA THR A 4 34.75 0.71 43.55
C THR A 4 36.03 -0.06 43.12
N CYS A 5 36.42 0.12 41.85
CA CYS A 5 37.81 0.23 41.29
C CYS A 5 37.64 0.42 39.76
N SER A 6 37.97 1.54 39.10
CA SER A 6 39.25 2.26 38.94
C SER A 6 40.30 1.51 38.11
N SER A 7 40.34 1.85 36.81
CA SER A 7 41.50 2.28 35.99
C SER A 7 42.83 1.51 35.97
N ILE A 8 43.35 1.26 34.76
CA ILE A 8 44.76 1.35 34.22
C ILE A 8 44.75 0.56 32.88
N SER A 9 44.84 1.14 31.68
CA SER A 9 45.92 1.82 30.92
C SER A 9 47.01 0.92 30.30
N ALA A 10 47.27 1.15 29.00
CA ALA A 10 48.48 0.87 28.21
C ALA A 10 48.78 -0.63 27.90
N GLN A 11 49.30 -1.06 26.75
CA GLN A 11 50.06 -0.39 25.69
C GLN A 11 50.13 -1.26 24.42
N GLU A 12 50.44 -0.58 23.31
CA GLU A 12 50.80 -1.04 21.96
C GLU A 12 51.70 -2.29 21.87
N TYR A 13 51.54 -3.08 20.79
CA TYR A 13 52.66 -3.42 19.91
C TYR A 13 52.15 -3.84 18.51
N SER A 14 52.64 -3.09 17.54
CA SER A 14 52.64 -3.33 16.10
C SER A 14 53.62 -4.43 15.69
N SER A 15 53.30 -5.17 14.63
CA SER A 15 54.32 -5.67 13.70
C SER A 15 53.70 -5.92 12.32
N GLU A 16 54.23 -5.18 11.36
CA GLU A 16 54.05 -5.26 9.91
C GLU A 16 54.43 -6.64 9.36
N CYS A 17 53.79 -7.05 8.28
CA CYS A 17 54.45 -7.88 7.26
C CYS A 17 53.79 -7.61 5.90
N SER A 18 54.41 -6.71 5.16
CA SER A 18 54.36 -6.59 3.71
C SER A 18 55.06 -7.79 3.08
N PHE A 19 54.58 -8.26 1.92
CA PHE A 19 55.37 -8.36 0.68
C PHE A 19 54.59 -9.04 -0.47
N GLU A 20 54.59 -8.33 -1.59
CA GLU A 20 54.71 -8.77 -3.00
C GLU A 20 53.67 -9.66 -3.73
N THR A 21 53.10 -8.98 -4.72
CA THR A 21 52.79 -9.40 -6.08
C THR A 21 53.52 -10.65 -6.62
N VAL A 22 52.74 -11.65 -7.03
CA VAL A 22 53.11 -12.57 -8.11
C VAL A 22 51.94 -12.74 -9.07
N LYS A 23 52.23 -12.49 -10.34
CA LYS A 23 51.40 -12.77 -11.52
C LYS A 23 51.16 -14.27 -11.66
N SER A 24 49.96 -14.67 -12.05
CA SER A 24 49.78 -15.92 -12.78
C SER A 24 48.70 -15.74 -13.85
N ASP A 25 49.17 -15.73 -15.09
CA ASP A 25 48.40 -15.91 -16.30
C ASP A 25 47.48 -17.13 -16.19
N THR A 26 46.23 -16.98 -16.63
CA THR A 26 45.55 -18.03 -17.40
C THR A 26 44.57 -17.37 -18.36
N SER A 27 44.92 -17.47 -19.63
CA SER A 27 44.10 -17.18 -20.78
C SER A 27 42.92 -18.15 -20.90
N CYS A 28 41.83 -17.59 -21.43
CA CYS A 28 40.84 -18.26 -22.29
C CYS A 28 39.80 -19.20 -21.62
N VAL A 29 38.52 -18.83 -21.75
CA VAL A 29 37.48 -19.56 -22.52
C VAL A 29 36.06 -19.27 -21.96
N LEU A 30 35.18 -18.84 -22.87
CA LEU A 30 33.71 -18.83 -22.85
C LEU A 30 32.94 -17.72 -22.09
N SER A 31 32.56 -16.73 -22.88
CA SER A 31 31.30 -16.00 -22.84
C SER A 31 30.10 -16.91 -22.49
N VAL A 32 29.31 -16.52 -21.49
CA VAL A 32 27.92 -16.99 -21.34
C VAL A 32 27.01 -15.77 -21.42
N GLU A 33 26.39 -15.61 -22.59
CA GLU A 33 25.22 -14.76 -22.78
C GLU A 33 24.07 -15.34 -21.95
N SER A 34 23.59 -14.62 -20.94
CA SER A 34 22.33 -14.99 -20.29
C SER A 34 21.18 -14.60 -21.23
N GLU A 35 20.74 -15.57 -22.02
CA GLU A 35 19.53 -15.48 -22.83
C GLU A 35 18.32 -15.22 -21.91
N TYR A 36 17.71 -14.06 -22.12
CA TYR A 36 16.36 -13.76 -21.65
C TYR A 36 15.41 -14.71 -22.38
N ASN A 37 15.02 -15.80 -21.72
CA ASN A 37 14.01 -16.71 -22.25
C ASN A 37 12.70 -15.95 -22.49
N SER A 38 12.34 -15.91 -23.76
CA SER A 38 11.09 -15.41 -24.30
C SER A 38 9.98 -16.41 -23.95
N PRO A 39 8.80 -16.00 -23.46
CA PRO A 39 7.72 -16.93 -23.17
C PRO A 39 6.98 -17.26 -24.47
N ASP A 40 7.55 -18.17 -25.26
CA ASP A 40 6.88 -18.83 -26.39
C ASP A 40 7.08 -20.35 -26.23
N SER A 41 6.30 -20.97 -25.33
CA SER A 41 6.08 -22.42 -25.33
C SER A 41 4.91 -22.79 -24.44
N TYR A 42 3.73 -23.01 -25.01
CA TYR A 42 2.81 -24.08 -24.59
C TYR A 42 1.93 -24.45 -25.80
N SER A 43 2.33 -25.53 -26.46
CA SER A 43 1.57 -26.37 -27.43
C SER A 43 0.35 -26.98 -26.71
N THR A 44 -0.87 -26.91 -27.25
CA THR A 44 -1.51 -27.89 -28.16
C THR A 44 -1.31 -29.37 -27.79
N ASP A 45 -2.47 -30.03 -27.65
CA ASP A 45 -2.78 -31.47 -27.64
C ASP A 45 -2.90 -32.21 -26.29
N ALA A 46 -4.14 -32.55 -25.92
CA ALA A 46 -4.52 -33.89 -25.45
C ALA A 46 -6.06 -34.06 -25.47
N ALA A 47 -6.50 -35.17 -26.02
CA ALA A 47 -7.88 -35.52 -26.33
C ALA A 47 -8.60 -36.24 -25.17
N SER A 48 -9.93 -36.12 -25.20
CA SER A 48 -10.98 -37.10 -24.82
C SER A 48 -10.69 -38.18 -23.77
N SER A 49 -11.45 -38.13 -22.66
CA SER A 49 -12.03 -39.32 -22.02
C SER A 49 -13.39 -38.95 -21.39
N GLU A 50 -14.47 -39.55 -21.89
CA GLU A 50 -15.81 -39.57 -21.28
C GLU A 50 -15.86 -40.56 -20.11
N ALA A 51 -16.51 -40.17 -18.99
CA ALA A 51 -17.29 -41.06 -18.13
C ALA A 51 -18.15 -40.24 -17.14
N ASP A 52 -19.41 -40.65 -17.06
CA ASP A 52 -20.59 -40.26 -16.27
C ASP A 52 -20.45 -39.53 -14.93
N GLU A 53 -21.31 -38.52 -14.69
CA GLU A 53 -22.38 -38.54 -13.66
C GLU A 53 -23.22 -37.22 -13.64
N SER A 54 -24.51 -37.37 -13.95
CA SER A 54 -25.75 -36.66 -13.53
C SER A 54 -25.84 -35.11 -13.37
N PRO A 55 -26.92 -34.45 -13.86
CA PRO A 55 -27.06 -32.99 -13.87
C PRO A 55 -27.71 -32.42 -12.59
N SER A 56 -27.02 -31.52 -11.88
CA SER A 56 -27.66 -30.59 -10.94
C SER A 56 -27.80 -29.22 -11.59
N SER A 57 -29.04 -28.79 -11.77
CA SER A 57 -29.45 -27.51 -12.33
C SER A 57 -28.99 -26.33 -11.48
N ASN A 58 -27.96 -25.62 -11.94
CA ASN A 58 -27.77 -24.18 -11.78
C ASN A 58 -26.85 -23.74 -12.92
N ASP A 59 -27.39 -22.95 -13.86
CA ASP A 59 -26.67 -22.43 -15.02
C ASP A 59 -25.62 -21.39 -14.61
N ASP A 60 -24.54 -21.84 -13.96
CA ASP A 60 -23.30 -21.09 -13.85
C ASP A 60 -22.59 -21.15 -15.19
N VAL A 61 -22.86 -20.14 -16.03
CA VAL A 61 -22.14 -19.91 -17.28
C VAL A 61 -20.64 -19.83 -16.97
N LEU A 62 -19.90 -20.90 -17.25
CA LEU A 62 -18.44 -20.99 -17.12
C LEU A 62 -17.78 -19.80 -17.86
N ILE A 63 -17.30 -18.81 -17.10
CA ILE A 63 -16.68 -17.61 -17.65
C ILE A 63 -15.26 -17.95 -18.11
N PRO A 64 -14.89 -17.76 -19.39
CA PRO A 64 -13.52 -17.96 -19.85
C PRO A 64 -12.54 -17.01 -19.14
N THR A 65 -11.40 -17.54 -18.68
CA THR A 65 -10.35 -16.83 -17.90
C THR A 65 -9.80 -15.53 -18.51
N ASN A 66 -10.08 -15.28 -19.80
CA ASN A 66 -9.61 -14.13 -20.57
C ASN A 66 -10.58 -12.94 -20.66
N LYS A 67 -11.79 -13.02 -20.08
CA LYS A 67 -12.77 -11.92 -20.08
C LYS A 67 -12.95 -11.33 -18.68
N ILE A 68 -13.13 -10.01 -18.60
CA ILE A 68 -13.48 -9.27 -17.38
C ILE A 68 -14.97 -8.90 -17.48
N LYS A 69 -15.79 -9.41 -16.54
CA LYS A 69 -17.19 -9.01 -16.38
C LYS A 69 -17.23 -7.57 -15.84
N ARG A 70 -17.92 -6.68 -16.54
CA ARG A 70 -18.17 -5.30 -16.09
C ARG A 70 -19.67 -5.08 -16.00
N THR A 71 -20.09 -4.49 -14.89
CA THR A 71 -21.47 -4.05 -14.64
C THR A 71 -21.51 -2.53 -14.80
N PHE A 72 -22.48 -2.03 -15.56
CA PHE A 72 -22.78 -0.62 -15.67
C PHE A 72 -24.22 -0.39 -15.27
N VAL A 73 -24.44 0.54 -14.33
CA VAL A 73 -25.77 0.90 -13.81
C VAL A 73 -26.09 2.32 -14.26
N ASP A 74 -27.22 2.49 -14.95
CA ASP A 74 -27.67 3.81 -15.41
C ASP A 74 -28.49 4.53 -14.33
N TYR A 75 -27.79 5.17 -13.39
CA TYR A 75 -28.42 5.88 -12.27
C TYR A 75 -29.36 7.03 -12.69
N LYS A 76 -29.23 7.55 -13.92
CA LYS A 76 -30.13 8.62 -14.39
C LYS A 76 -31.52 8.07 -14.69
N LYS A 77 -31.60 6.89 -15.31
CA LYS A 77 -32.87 6.23 -15.59
C LYS A 77 -33.54 5.71 -14.33
N ILE A 78 -32.76 5.12 -13.41
CA ILE A 78 -33.28 4.72 -12.09
C ILE A 78 -33.94 5.92 -11.39
N ARG A 79 -33.31 7.10 -11.45
CA ARG A 79 -33.87 8.30 -10.83
C ARG A 79 -35.17 8.77 -11.51
N LEU A 80 -35.30 8.66 -12.82
CA LEU A 80 -36.52 9.00 -13.55
C LEU A 80 -37.65 8.02 -13.19
N ASP A 81 -37.37 6.71 -13.23
CA ASP A 81 -38.34 5.68 -12.88
C ASP A 81 -38.79 5.79 -11.40
N LEU A 82 -37.90 6.19 -10.48
CA LEU A 82 -38.26 6.43 -9.07
C LEU A 82 -39.17 7.66 -8.86
N GLN A 83 -39.16 8.63 -9.78
CA GLN A 83 -40.02 9.82 -9.72
C GLN A 83 -41.46 9.54 -10.17
N GLU A 84 -41.68 8.49 -10.97
CA GLU A 84 -43.00 8.09 -11.45
C GLU A 84 -43.80 7.28 -10.43
N ILE A 85 -43.17 6.87 -9.32
CA ILE A 85 -43.79 6.03 -8.29
C ILE A 85 -44.52 6.93 -7.27
N GLU A 86 -45.80 6.66 -7.04
CA GLU A 86 -46.60 7.32 -6.00
C GLU A 86 -46.28 6.74 -4.61
N TRP A 87 -45.31 7.34 -3.93
CA TRP A 87 -44.84 6.89 -2.63
C TRP A 87 -45.86 7.07 -1.50
N GLU A 88 -46.75 8.07 -1.58
CA GLU A 88 -47.75 8.38 -0.54
C GLU A 88 -48.82 7.29 -0.36
N ASN A 89 -49.17 6.60 -1.45
CA ASN A 89 -50.12 5.49 -1.42
C ASN A 89 -49.44 4.15 -1.14
N SER A 90 -48.15 4.03 -1.48
CA SER A 90 -47.41 2.76 -1.44
C SER A 90 -46.80 2.44 -0.07
N LEU A 91 -46.58 3.45 0.78
CA LEU A 91 -45.86 3.32 2.06
C LEU A 91 -46.78 3.40 3.30
N GLN A 92 -48.05 3.03 3.18
CA GLN A 92 -49.05 3.14 4.27
C GLN A 92 -49.07 1.96 5.26
N GLN A 93 -48.17 0.99 5.09
CA GLN A 93 -48.11 -0.22 5.92
C GLN A 93 -47.16 -0.02 7.13
N ASP A 94 -47.01 -1.08 7.93
CA ASP A 94 -46.01 -1.13 9.01
C ASP A 94 -44.60 -0.74 8.50
N THR A 95 -43.79 -0.19 9.39
CA THR A 95 -42.47 0.38 9.11
C THR A 95 -41.55 -0.63 8.41
N GLU A 96 -41.57 -1.89 8.86
CA GLU A 96 -40.74 -2.97 8.31
C GLU A 96 -41.24 -3.42 6.92
N ALA A 97 -42.57 -3.53 6.76
CA ALA A 97 -43.19 -3.92 5.48
C ALA A 97 -42.96 -2.85 4.40
N SER A 98 -43.04 -1.57 4.78
CA SER A 98 -42.77 -0.45 3.89
C SER A 98 -41.30 -0.39 3.46
N TRP A 99 -40.37 -0.79 4.34
CA TRP A 99 -38.94 -0.88 4.02
C TRP A 99 -38.62 -2.01 3.05
N GLU A 100 -39.18 -3.21 3.26
CA GLU A 100 -38.98 -4.33 2.33
C GLU A 100 -39.59 -4.03 0.95
N LEU A 101 -40.76 -3.40 0.90
CA LEU A 101 -41.36 -2.95 -0.37
C LEU A 101 -40.49 -1.92 -1.10
N PHE A 102 -39.94 -0.94 -0.38
CA PHE A 102 -38.99 0.03 -0.95
C PHE A 102 -37.73 -0.65 -1.50
N LYS A 103 -37.18 -1.59 -0.74
CA LYS A 103 -35.97 -2.34 -1.11
C LYS A 103 -36.21 -3.21 -2.34
N ASP A 104 -37.35 -3.89 -2.43
CA ASP A 104 -37.72 -4.70 -3.61
C ASP A 104 -37.90 -3.83 -4.86
N ILE A 105 -38.53 -2.67 -4.74
CA ILE A 105 -38.65 -1.71 -5.84
C ILE A 105 -37.25 -1.26 -6.29
N LEU A 106 -36.37 -0.90 -5.35
CA LEU A 106 -35.04 -0.41 -5.68
C LEU A 106 -34.17 -1.50 -6.33
N LEU A 107 -34.22 -2.74 -5.83
CA LEU A 107 -33.53 -3.89 -6.41
C LEU A 107 -34.08 -4.23 -7.80
N SER A 108 -35.39 -4.15 -8.00
CA SER A 108 -36.00 -4.40 -9.31
C SER A 108 -35.60 -3.35 -10.35
N LEU A 109 -35.52 -2.07 -9.96
CA LEU A 109 -35.05 -0.98 -10.82
C LEU A 109 -33.54 -1.07 -11.09
N GLU A 110 -32.76 -1.48 -10.09
CA GLU A 110 -31.33 -1.74 -10.27
C GLU A 110 -31.11 -2.85 -11.29
N LEU A 111 -31.82 -3.97 -11.19
CA LEU A 111 -31.74 -5.07 -12.15
C LEU A 111 -32.18 -4.63 -13.55
N LYS A 112 -33.27 -3.86 -13.66
CA LYS A 112 -33.82 -3.35 -14.94
C LYS A 112 -32.82 -2.44 -15.68
N HIS A 113 -32.09 -1.60 -14.96
CA HIS A 113 -31.16 -0.62 -15.54
C HIS A 113 -29.68 -1.01 -15.47
N THR A 114 -29.39 -2.24 -15.04
CA THR A 114 -28.03 -2.80 -15.04
C THR A 114 -27.75 -3.49 -16.36
N LYS A 115 -26.73 -3.02 -17.07
CA LYS A 115 -26.18 -3.70 -18.24
C LYS A 115 -24.87 -4.38 -17.87
N THR A 116 -24.80 -5.69 -18.09
CA THR A 116 -23.56 -6.45 -17.99
C THR A 116 -22.92 -6.58 -19.37
N TYR A 117 -21.63 -6.31 -19.46
CA TYR A 117 -20.86 -6.57 -20.67
C TYR A 117 -19.51 -7.19 -20.31
N PHE A 118 -18.99 -7.99 -21.24
CA PHE A 118 -17.70 -8.62 -21.11
C PHE A 118 -16.67 -7.84 -21.91
N SER A 119 -15.57 -7.48 -21.26
CA SER A 119 -14.42 -6.86 -21.93
C SER A 119 -13.25 -7.83 -21.95
N GLU A 120 -12.47 -7.83 -23.02
CA GLU A 120 -11.25 -8.65 -23.06
C GLU A 120 -10.22 -8.10 -22.07
N ARG A 121 -9.47 -9.00 -21.40
CA ARG A 121 -8.25 -8.59 -20.69
C ARG A 121 -7.30 -7.96 -21.71
N PRO A 122 -6.77 -6.75 -21.46
CA PRO A 122 -5.84 -6.12 -22.40
C PRO A 122 -4.60 -7.02 -22.55
N ARG A 123 -4.42 -7.60 -23.74
CA ARG A 123 -3.28 -8.48 -24.07
C ARG A 123 -1.94 -7.73 -24.12
N THR A 124 -1.96 -6.40 -24.05
CA THR A 124 -0.80 -5.52 -24.19
C THR A 124 -0.51 -4.79 -22.90
N LEU A 125 0.78 -4.74 -22.54
CA LEU A 125 1.27 -3.95 -21.42
C LEU A 125 0.80 -2.49 -21.51
N PRO A 126 0.47 -1.83 -20.39
CA PRO A 126 -0.18 -0.50 -20.41
C PRO A 126 0.64 0.60 -21.09
N TYR A 127 1.97 0.52 -21.01
CA TYR A 127 2.89 1.47 -21.64
C TYR A 127 3.22 1.14 -23.11
N MET A 128 2.53 0.18 -23.72
CA MET A 128 2.77 -0.27 -25.10
C MET A 128 2.12 0.67 -26.11
N SER A 129 2.93 1.55 -26.72
CA SER A 129 2.47 2.45 -27.79
C SER A 129 2.69 1.86 -29.20
N PRO A 130 1.93 2.32 -30.22
CA PRO A 130 2.17 1.96 -31.62
C PRO A 130 3.61 2.26 -32.08
N GLN A 131 4.22 3.33 -31.54
CA GLN A 131 5.60 3.70 -31.79
C GLN A 131 6.57 2.65 -31.21
N LEU A 132 6.33 2.16 -29.99
CA LEU A 132 7.15 1.12 -29.38
C LEU A 132 7.05 -0.21 -30.12
N LYS A 133 5.84 -0.58 -30.59
CA LYS A 133 5.62 -1.76 -31.45
C LYS A 133 6.46 -1.69 -32.74
N LYS A 134 6.57 -0.52 -33.37
CA LYS A 134 7.45 -0.32 -34.56
C LYS A 134 8.92 -0.60 -34.23
N VAL A 135 9.40 -0.17 -33.05
CA VAL A 135 10.78 -0.41 -32.60
C VAL A 135 11.03 -1.90 -32.32
N ILE A 136 10.06 -2.58 -31.68
CA ILE A 136 10.10 -4.05 -31.47
C ILE A 136 10.20 -4.78 -32.81
N ASN A 137 9.35 -4.42 -33.78
CA ASN A 137 9.35 -5.03 -35.10
C ASN A 137 10.65 -4.76 -35.85
N LYS A 138 11.26 -3.59 -35.69
CA LYS A 138 12.58 -3.28 -36.25
C LYS A 138 13.68 -4.17 -35.66
N LYS A 139 13.67 -4.43 -34.34
CA LYS A 139 14.58 -5.40 -33.69
C LYS A 139 14.34 -6.82 -34.20
N LYS A 140 13.08 -7.27 -34.29
CA LYS A 140 12.73 -8.61 -34.80
C LYS A 140 13.20 -8.82 -36.24
N LYS A 141 13.01 -7.81 -37.12
CA LYS A 141 13.49 -7.84 -38.51
C LYS A 141 15.03 -7.89 -38.59
N ALA A 142 15.73 -7.09 -37.79
CA ALA A 142 17.19 -7.10 -37.76
C ALA A 142 17.76 -8.43 -37.26
N TRP A 143 17.11 -9.04 -36.25
CA TRP A 143 17.47 -10.37 -35.76
C TRP A 143 17.27 -11.45 -36.82
N LYS A 144 16.12 -11.45 -37.52
CA LYS A 144 15.85 -12.40 -38.60
C LYS A 144 16.87 -12.29 -39.73
N LYS A 145 17.27 -11.06 -40.09
CA LYS A 145 18.35 -10.83 -41.09
C LYS A 145 19.70 -11.36 -40.63
N TYR A 146 20.07 -11.13 -39.37
CA TYR A 146 21.30 -11.69 -38.81
C TYR A 146 21.27 -13.21 -38.80
N LYS A 147 20.19 -13.83 -38.30
CA LYS A 147 20.04 -15.29 -38.23
C LYS A 147 20.12 -15.97 -39.61
N ASN A 148 19.73 -15.27 -40.67
CA ASN A 148 19.74 -15.82 -42.02
C ASN A 148 21.08 -15.65 -42.77
N CYS A 149 21.92 -14.68 -42.37
CA CYS A 149 23.11 -14.31 -43.15
C CYS A 149 24.42 -14.32 -42.34
N GLU A 150 24.35 -14.43 -41.01
CA GLU A 150 25.46 -14.48 -40.03
C GLU A 150 26.59 -13.46 -40.25
N SER A 151 26.27 -12.33 -40.88
CA SER A 151 27.23 -11.26 -41.18
C SER A 151 27.44 -10.33 -39.98
N ALA A 152 28.70 -9.95 -39.74
CA ALA A 152 29.08 -8.98 -38.70
C ALA A 152 28.35 -7.63 -38.84
N ALA A 153 28.09 -7.17 -40.07
CA ALA A 153 27.36 -5.93 -40.31
C ALA A 153 25.89 -6.02 -39.86
N HIS A 154 25.24 -7.18 -40.08
CA HIS A 154 23.87 -7.42 -39.62
C HIS A 154 23.79 -7.57 -38.10
N LEU A 155 24.82 -8.13 -37.46
CA LEU A 155 24.93 -8.20 -35.99
C LEU A 155 25.00 -6.80 -35.37
N GLU A 156 25.76 -5.88 -35.97
CA GLU A 156 25.86 -4.50 -35.47
C GLU A 156 24.53 -3.75 -35.63
N GLN A 157 23.84 -3.93 -36.76
CA GLN A 157 22.50 -3.38 -36.98
C GLN A 157 21.48 -3.92 -35.97
N TYR A 158 21.58 -5.21 -35.63
CA TYR A 158 20.78 -5.82 -34.57
C TYR A 158 21.08 -5.22 -33.19
N LYS A 159 22.35 -5.09 -32.80
CA LYS A 159 22.78 -4.48 -31.53
C LYS A 159 22.27 -3.04 -31.40
N LYS A 160 22.34 -2.24 -32.47
CA LYS A 160 21.79 -0.87 -32.52
C LYS A 160 20.26 -0.87 -32.33
N ALA A 161 19.53 -1.77 -33.00
CA ALA A 161 18.08 -1.89 -32.86
C ALA A 161 17.66 -2.37 -31.45
N ARG A 162 18.42 -3.28 -30.84
CA ARG A 162 18.23 -3.77 -29.46
C ARG A 162 18.38 -2.65 -28.44
N ASN A 163 19.47 -1.87 -28.51
CA ASN A 163 19.72 -0.77 -27.58
C ASN A 163 18.68 0.35 -27.72
N LYS A 164 18.24 0.63 -28.96
CA LYS A 164 17.14 1.57 -29.22
C LYS A 164 15.83 1.10 -28.61
N LEU A 165 15.51 -0.20 -28.72
CA LEU A 165 14.34 -0.79 -28.06
C LEU A 165 14.44 -0.66 -26.54
N ARG A 166 15.56 -1.05 -25.93
CA ARG A 166 15.77 -0.96 -24.47
C ARG A 166 15.51 0.45 -23.95
N ASN A 167 16.07 1.47 -24.62
CA ASN A 167 15.90 2.86 -24.22
C ASN A 167 14.46 3.37 -24.46
N ALA A 168 13.82 2.96 -25.55
CA ALA A 168 12.43 3.33 -25.84
C ALA A 168 11.45 2.70 -24.84
N THR A 169 11.64 1.43 -24.48
CA THR A 169 10.84 0.74 -23.46
C THR A 169 11.00 1.44 -22.12
N ARG A 170 12.25 1.70 -21.68
CA ARG A 170 12.50 2.41 -20.42
C ARG A 170 11.83 3.78 -20.37
N LYS A 171 11.91 4.58 -21.44
CA LYS A 171 11.24 5.89 -21.52
C LYS A 171 9.71 5.78 -21.50
N ALA A 172 9.15 4.76 -22.17
CA ALA A 172 7.70 4.53 -22.17
C ALA A 172 7.19 4.12 -20.79
N THR A 173 7.94 3.26 -20.08
CA THR A 173 7.63 2.88 -18.68
C THR A 173 7.64 4.10 -17.76
N ILE A 174 8.71 4.92 -17.81
CA ILE A 174 8.81 6.13 -16.98
C ILE A 174 7.65 7.10 -17.26
N ARG A 175 7.33 7.37 -18.52
CA ARG A 175 6.21 8.26 -18.87
C ARG A 175 4.86 7.73 -18.39
N TYR A 176 4.67 6.42 -18.42
CA TYR A 176 3.45 5.79 -17.92
C TYR A 176 3.36 5.90 -16.39
N GLU A 177 4.47 5.68 -15.68
CA GLU A 177 4.57 5.91 -14.23
C GLU A 177 4.31 7.39 -13.87
N GLU A 178 4.85 8.33 -14.64
CA GLU A 178 4.57 9.76 -14.53
C GLU A 178 3.09 10.08 -14.80
N SER A 179 2.46 9.46 -15.80
CA SER A 179 1.02 9.66 -16.05
C SER A 179 0.15 9.10 -14.93
N ILE A 180 0.53 7.96 -14.32
CA ILE A 180 -0.13 7.45 -13.11
C ILE A 180 0.04 8.44 -11.95
N ALA A 181 1.22 9.05 -11.82
CA ALA A 181 1.49 10.06 -10.79
C ALA A 181 0.68 11.35 -11.01
N LEU A 182 0.43 11.74 -12.28
CA LEU A 182 -0.42 12.86 -12.67
C LEU A 182 -1.91 12.56 -12.46
N GLU A 183 -2.39 11.39 -12.90
CA GLU A 183 -3.74 10.85 -12.66
C GLU A 183 -4.06 10.70 -11.16
N ALA A 184 -3.04 10.69 -10.32
CA ALA A 184 -3.25 10.65 -8.90
C ALA A 184 -3.64 12.00 -8.28
N LYS A 185 -3.83 13.07 -9.07
CA LYS A 185 -4.70 14.21 -8.69
C LYS A 185 -6.20 13.86 -8.83
N THR A 186 -6.54 12.99 -9.79
CA THR A 186 -7.92 12.54 -10.07
C THR A 186 -8.30 11.26 -9.32
N ASN A 187 -7.34 10.51 -8.78
CA ASN A 187 -7.59 9.28 -8.01
C ASN A 187 -6.71 9.19 -6.74
N PRO A 188 -7.11 9.83 -5.62
CA PRO A 188 -6.30 9.94 -4.40
C PRO A 188 -6.02 8.60 -3.71
N LYS A 189 -6.84 7.56 -3.98
CA LYS A 189 -6.74 6.23 -3.35
C LYS A 189 -5.47 5.45 -3.74
N LYS A 190 -4.86 5.75 -4.91
CA LYS A 190 -3.53 5.22 -5.30
C LYS A 190 -2.35 5.91 -4.61
N LYS A 191 -2.57 7.04 -3.91
CA LYS A 191 -1.52 7.86 -3.29
C LYS A 191 -1.48 7.82 -1.76
N GLY A 192 -2.60 7.49 -1.10
CA GLY A 192 -2.75 7.62 0.35
C GLY A 192 -1.69 6.89 1.17
N ASP A 193 -1.13 5.78 0.64
CA ASP A 193 -0.20 4.95 1.42
C ASP A 193 0.87 4.24 0.56
N TYR A 194 1.63 4.99 -0.25
CA TYR A 194 2.58 4.43 -1.23
C TYR A 194 3.67 3.54 -0.61
N GLU A 195 4.29 3.99 0.49
CA GLU A 195 5.43 3.28 1.12
C GLU A 195 5.02 1.90 1.63
N ASN A 196 3.87 1.87 2.29
CA ASN A 196 3.23 0.68 2.81
C ASN A 196 2.67 -0.23 1.73
N PHE A 197 2.14 0.35 0.64
CA PHE A 197 1.75 -0.42 -0.54
C PHE A 197 2.95 -1.17 -1.12
N LEU A 198 4.12 -0.51 -1.26
CA LEU A 198 5.34 -1.18 -1.69
C LEU A 198 5.75 -2.30 -0.73
N ALA A 199 5.66 -2.07 0.58
CA ALA A 199 5.94 -3.12 1.58
C ALA A 199 4.99 -4.31 1.42
N SER A 200 3.69 -4.09 1.22
CA SER A 200 2.71 -5.16 1.00
C SER A 200 2.94 -5.95 -0.29
N LEU A 201 3.47 -5.34 -1.36
CA LEU A 201 3.83 -6.07 -2.58
C LEU A 201 4.91 -7.14 -2.34
N LEU A 202 5.71 -6.98 -1.29
CA LEU A 202 6.75 -7.91 -0.90
C LEU A 202 6.22 -9.06 -0.01
N ILE A 203 4.95 -9.05 0.37
CA ILE A 203 4.31 -10.20 1.02
C ILE A 203 4.06 -11.28 -0.05
N ASN A 204 4.20 -12.55 0.32
CA ASN A 204 4.01 -13.67 -0.61
C ASN A 204 2.57 -14.24 -0.49
N GLY A 205 2.13 -14.97 -1.53
CA GLY A 205 0.91 -15.77 -1.50
C GLY A 205 -0.39 -14.97 -1.30
N ASP A 206 -1.36 -15.61 -0.66
CA ASP A 206 -2.69 -15.04 -0.37
C ASP A 206 -2.65 -13.93 0.68
N ALA A 207 -1.71 -14.02 1.62
CA ALA A 207 -1.48 -13.00 2.64
C ALA A 207 -1.24 -11.60 2.04
N ARG A 208 -0.64 -11.52 0.84
CA ARG A 208 -0.44 -10.26 0.11
C ARG A 208 -1.77 -9.62 -0.27
N SER A 209 -2.67 -10.40 -0.86
CA SER A 209 -3.99 -9.91 -1.30
C SER A 209 -4.81 -9.45 -0.09
N SER A 210 -4.79 -10.24 0.99
CA SER A 210 -5.44 -9.92 2.27
C SER A 210 -4.88 -8.65 2.91
N SER A 211 -3.55 -8.50 2.92
CA SER A 211 -2.89 -7.29 3.45
C SER A 211 -3.22 -6.04 2.63
N ILE A 212 -3.30 -6.15 1.31
CA ILE A 212 -3.72 -5.05 0.44
C ILE A 212 -5.17 -4.67 0.70
N ALA A 213 -6.06 -5.63 0.94
CA ALA A 213 -7.46 -5.38 1.30
C ALA A 213 -7.57 -4.62 2.63
N VAL A 214 -6.85 -5.06 3.66
CA VAL A 214 -6.78 -4.37 4.97
C VAL A 214 -6.25 -2.94 4.82
N ARG A 215 -5.23 -2.72 3.98
CA ARG A 215 -4.73 -1.37 3.69
C ARG A 215 -5.72 -0.51 2.94
N ALA A 216 -6.43 -1.07 1.95
CA ALA A 216 -7.47 -0.37 1.23
C ALA A 216 -8.59 0.09 2.19
N PHE A 217 -9.00 -0.78 3.11
CA PHE A 217 -9.92 -0.43 4.20
C PHE A 217 -9.42 0.75 5.02
N ASN A 218 -8.16 0.72 5.48
CA ASN A 218 -7.60 1.84 6.23
C ASN A 218 -7.61 3.15 5.43
N ILE A 219 -7.29 3.11 4.13
CA ILE A 219 -7.31 4.32 3.27
C ILE A 219 -8.74 4.89 3.18
N GLU A 220 -9.75 4.05 2.96
CA GLU A 220 -11.14 4.49 2.89
C GLU A 220 -11.58 5.12 4.22
N VAL A 221 -11.39 4.41 5.33
CA VAL A 221 -11.77 4.87 6.67
C VAL A 221 -11.02 6.14 7.07
N ALA A 222 -9.73 6.24 6.74
CA ALA A 222 -8.92 7.42 7.01
C ALA A 222 -9.39 8.65 6.22
N SER A 223 -9.78 8.45 4.96
CA SER A 223 -10.21 9.54 4.07
C SER A 223 -11.56 10.15 4.44
N ILE A 224 -12.34 9.51 5.33
CA ILE A 224 -13.67 9.99 5.71
C ILE A 224 -13.57 11.41 6.28
N ARG A 225 -12.63 11.67 7.19
CA ARG A 225 -12.43 12.99 7.81
C ARG A 225 -12.14 14.07 6.78
N ASP A 226 -11.28 13.77 5.81
CA ASP A 226 -10.87 14.75 4.80
C ASP A 226 -11.97 15.01 3.75
N SER A 227 -12.95 14.10 3.63
CA SER A 227 -13.98 14.14 2.60
C SER A 227 -15.30 14.81 3.02
N ILE A 228 -15.45 15.17 4.28
CA ILE A 228 -16.70 15.68 4.84
C ILE A 228 -16.49 17.04 5.51
N SER A 229 -17.56 17.84 5.56
CA SER A 229 -17.56 19.11 6.32
C SER A 229 -18.36 19.04 7.61
N GLN A 230 -19.32 18.10 7.71
CA GLN A 230 -20.18 17.94 8.89
C GLN A 230 -19.82 16.67 9.65
N THR A 231 -19.54 16.79 10.95
CA THR A 231 -19.14 15.69 11.83
C THR A 231 -20.15 14.54 11.82
N GLN A 232 -21.46 14.84 11.85
CA GLN A 232 -22.51 13.83 11.87
C GLN A 232 -22.48 12.91 10.64
N LEU A 233 -22.23 13.47 9.45
CA LEU A 233 -22.09 12.68 8.22
C LEU A 233 -20.88 11.74 8.28
N GLY A 234 -19.81 12.16 8.95
CA GLY A 234 -18.63 11.34 9.20
C GLY A 234 -18.91 10.17 10.11
N LEU A 235 -19.61 10.43 11.21
CA LEU A 235 -20.04 9.40 12.16
C LEU A 235 -20.95 8.37 11.48
N MET A 236 -21.90 8.81 10.64
CA MET A 236 -22.74 7.90 9.84
C MET A 236 -21.90 7.04 8.88
N ARG A 237 -20.90 7.61 8.20
CA ARG A 237 -19.99 6.83 7.33
C ARG A 237 -19.13 5.85 8.10
N LEU A 238 -18.64 6.22 9.29
CA LEU A 238 -17.89 5.32 10.16
C LEU A 238 -18.78 4.18 10.67
N GLN A 239 -20.04 4.47 11.00
CA GLN A 239 -21.02 3.46 11.39
C GLN A 239 -21.28 2.48 10.24
N PHE A 240 -21.47 2.97 9.01
CA PHE A 240 -21.56 2.11 7.82
C PHE A 240 -20.38 1.14 7.71
N TRP A 241 -19.15 1.59 8.00
CA TRP A 241 -17.98 0.71 7.99
C TRP A 241 -17.99 -0.31 9.14
N LYS A 242 -18.55 0.02 10.31
CA LYS A 242 -18.72 -0.97 11.40
C LYS A 242 -19.69 -2.05 10.96
N ASP A 243 -20.83 -1.65 10.41
CA ASP A 243 -21.88 -2.57 9.97
C ASP A 243 -21.37 -3.46 8.84
N LEU A 244 -20.65 -2.88 7.85
CA LEU A 244 -20.02 -3.63 6.76
C LEU A 244 -19.00 -4.67 7.26
N ILE A 245 -18.21 -4.34 8.27
CA ILE A 245 -17.30 -5.31 8.90
C ILE A 245 -18.11 -6.38 9.63
N ASP A 246 -19.12 -6.00 10.40
CA ASP A 246 -19.98 -6.94 11.12
C ASP A 246 -20.63 -7.94 10.16
N ASP A 247 -21.16 -7.46 9.04
CA ASP A 247 -21.76 -8.24 7.97
C ASP A 247 -20.76 -9.17 7.27
N ALA A 248 -19.54 -8.70 7.00
CA ALA A 248 -18.48 -9.53 6.44
C ALA A 248 -18.11 -10.70 7.36
N PHE A 249 -18.09 -10.49 8.68
CA PHE A 249 -17.82 -11.54 9.67
C PHE A 249 -18.98 -12.54 9.83
N VAL A 250 -20.22 -12.13 9.55
CA VAL A 250 -21.41 -13.01 9.57
C VAL A 250 -21.60 -13.74 8.24
N GLY A 251 -20.78 -13.45 7.22
CA GLY A 251 -20.85 -14.11 5.91
C GLY A 251 -21.84 -13.47 4.93
N ARG A 252 -22.24 -12.22 5.16
CA ARG A 252 -23.15 -11.45 4.28
C ARG A 252 -22.44 -10.19 3.75
N PRO A 253 -21.38 -10.31 2.93
CA PRO A 253 -20.59 -9.15 2.53
C PRO A 253 -21.39 -8.13 1.72
N SER A 254 -21.21 -6.85 2.03
CA SER A 254 -21.72 -5.74 1.23
C SER A 254 -21.15 -5.78 -0.21
N ALA A 255 -21.90 -5.23 -1.19
CA ALA A 255 -21.44 -5.05 -2.57
C ALA A 255 -20.26 -4.06 -2.71
N GLN A 256 -19.91 -3.36 -1.62
CA GLN A 256 -18.77 -2.45 -1.59
C GLN A 256 -17.45 -3.21 -1.86
N PRO A 257 -16.61 -2.78 -2.82
CA PRO A 257 -15.47 -3.58 -3.29
C PRO A 257 -14.45 -3.94 -2.22
N VAL A 258 -14.17 -3.03 -1.28
CA VAL A 258 -13.21 -3.29 -0.19
C VAL A 258 -13.79 -4.27 0.81
N GLY A 259 -15.07 -4.17 1.15
CA GLY A 259 -15.79 -5.13 2.00
C GLY A 259 -15.78 -6.53 1.39
N MET A 260 -15.96 -6.64 0.07
CA MET A 260 -15.84 -7.90 -0.64
C MET A 260 -14.43 -8.50 -0.54
N GLU A 261 -13.37 -7.69 -0.70
CA GLU A 261 -12.00 -8.19 -0.53
C GLU A 261 -11.66 -8.54 0.92
N ILE A 262 -12.19 -7.81 1.91
CA ILE A 262 -12.06 -8.16 3.34
C ILE A 262 -12.74 -9.51 3.58
N TRP A 263 -13.97 -9.71 3.10
CA TRP A 263 -14.67 -10.98 3.25
C TRP A 263 -13.88 -12.13 2.64
N ARG A 264 -13.30 -11.96 1.44
CA ARG A 264 -12.39 -12.95 0.84
C ARG A 264 -11.15 -13.20 1.68
N ALA A 265 -10.61 -12.16 2.34
CA ALA A 265 -9.49 -12.32 3.27
C ALA A 265 -9.90 -13.14 4.51
N LEU A 266 -11.12 -12.94 5.03
CA LEU A 266 -11.68 -13.73 6.14
C LEU A 266 -11.90 -15.21 5.78
N GLN A 267 -12.15 -15.53 4.51
CA GLN A 267 -12.23 -16.93 4.06
C GLN A 267 -10.86 -17.63 4.02
N ARG A 268 -9.76 -16.87 3.96
CA ARG A 268 -8.39 -17.41 3.85
C ARG A 268 -7.62 -17.39 5.17
N HIS A 269 -7.91 -16.42 6.04
CA HIS A 269 -7.16 -16.18 7.27
C HIS A 269 -8.09 -15.89 8.44
N GLN A 270 -7.61 -16.19 9.65
CA GLN A 270 -8.33 -15.91 10.90
C GLN A 270 -8.04 -14.49 11.38
N LEU A 271 -8.58 -13.48 10.68
CA LEU A 271 -8.40 -12.08 11.06
C LEU A 271 -9.32 -11.69 12.23
N SER A 272 -8.78 -10.92 13.18
CA SER A 272 -9.51 -10.48 14.36
C SER A 272 -10.40 -9.27 14.06
N LYS A 273 -11.72 -9.45 14.22
CA LYS A 273 -12.73 -8.38 14.17
C LYS A 273 -12.40 -7.18 15.06
N ARG A 274 -11.79 -7.46 16.23
CA ARG A 274 -11.35 -6.45 17.20
C ARG A 274 -10.45 -5.38 16.58
N TYR A 275 -9.49 -5.75 15.73
CA TYR A 275 -8.57 -4.78 15.14
C TYR A 275 -9.23 -3.88 14.11
N PHE A 276 -10.18 -4.41 13.31
CA PHE A 276 -11.01 -3.58 12.42
C PHE A 276 -11.84 -2.56 13.21
N ARG A 277 -12.53 -3.01 14.28
CA ARG A 277 -13.32 -2.11 15.13
C ARG A 277 -12.47 -1.04 15.79
N ARG A 278 -11.31 -1.42 16.33
CA ARG A 278 -10.35 -0.52 16.97
C ARG A 278 -9.89 0.62 16.04
N ILE A 279 -9.69 0.33 14.75
CA ILE A 279 -9.35 1.35 13.75
C ILE A 279 -10.50 2.35 13.57
N ILE A 280 -11.73 1.86 13.43
CA ILE A 280 -12.91 2.71 13.21
C ILE A 280 -13.19 3.57 14.46
N GLU A 281 -13.17 2.96 15.64
CA GLU A 281 -13.38 3.64 16.93
C GLU A 281 -12.34 4.75 17.16
N ALA A 282 -11.07 4.50 16.85
CA ALA A 282 -10.03 5.53 16.95
C ALA A 282 -10.31 6.74 16.04
N ARG A 283 -10.89 6.53 14.85
CA ARG A 283 -11.29 7.61 13.95
C ARG A 283 -12.56 8.32 14.41
N GLU A 284 -13.50 7.58 15.00
CA GLU A 284 -14.71 8.14 15.58
C GLU A 284 -14.38 9.07 16.75
N ASP A 285 -13.48 8.67 17.64
CA ASP A 285 -13.00 9.50 18.75
C ASP A 285 -12.32 10.78 18.26
N ASN A 286 -11.55 10.68 17.18
CA ASN A 286 -10.85 11.82 16.57
C ASN A 286 -11.82 12.76 15.80
N MET A 287 -12.96 12.26 15.30
CA MET A 287 -14.00 13.09 14.68
C MET A 287 -14.71 14.02 15.67
N LYS A 288 -14.71 13.68 16.96
CA LYS A 288 -15.31 14.50 18.03
C LYS A 288 -14.41 15.68 18.46
N ASP A 289 -13.55 16.15 17.55
CA ASP A 289 -12.57 17.24 17.69
C ASP A 289 -11.69 17.17 18.95
N LYS A 290 -11.35 15.96 19.39
CA LYS A 290 -10.33 15.77 20.42
C LYS A 290 -8.95 16.00 19.81
N SER A 291 -8.40 17.19 20.02
CA SER A 291 -6.96 17.42 19.85
C SER A 291 -6.18 16.49 20.78
N PHE A 292 -4.97 16.09 20.38
CA PHE A 292 -4.09 15.32 21.26
C PHE A 292 -3.63 16.22 22.41
N ASN A 293 -3.84 15.80 23.65
CA ASN A 293 -3.44 16.59 24.81
C ASN A 293 -1.92 16.56 24.97
N ASP A 294 -1.34 15.38 24.86
CA ASP A 294 0.05 15.03 25.10
C ASP A 294 0.59 14.08 24.00
N ILE A 295 1.87 13.73 24.07
CA ILE A 295 2.48 12.76 23.14
C ILE A 295 1.85 11.37 23.33
N GLN A 296 1.51 10.99 24.57
CA GLN A 296 0.96 9.67 24.88
C GLN A 296 -0.37 9.42 24.16
N SER A 297 -1.27 10.40 24.14
CA SER A 297 -2.55 10.31 23.43
C SER A 297 -2.37 10.20 21.91
N ALA A 298 -1.33 10.82 21.34
CA ALA A 298 -0.95 10.64 19.94
C ALA A 298 -0.43 9.22 19.67
N GLU A 299 0.37 8.66 20.58
CA GLU A 299 0.82 7.26 20.50
C GLU A 299 -0.33 6.28 20.64
N ASP A 300 -1.25 6.50 21.57
CA ASP A 300 -2.41 5.64 21.80
C ASP A 300 -3.31 5.61 20.57
N TYR A 301 -3.48 6.75 19.91
CA TYR A 301 -4.16 6.83 18.62
C TYR A 301 -3.41 6.08 17.52
N ALA A 302 -2.10 6.24 17.42
CA ALA A 302 -1.27 5.52 16.45
C ALA A 302 -1.31 3.99 16.69
N GLU A 303 -1.32 3.58 17.95
CA GLU A 303 -1.44 2.19 18.38
C GLU A 303 -2.81 1.62 17.97
N LYS A 304 -3.89 2.36 18.18
CA LYS A 304 -5.24 1.93 17.77
C LYS A 304 -5.46 1.92 16.26
N SER A 305 -4.83 2.83 15.53
CA SER A 305 -5.06 2.97 14.08
C SER A 305 -4.01 2.23 13.23
N VAL A 306 -2.73 2.55 13.39
CA VAL A 306 -1.65 2.04 12.55
C VAL A 306 -1.17 0.66 13.01
N SER A 307 -0.97 0.44 14.32
CA SER A 307 -0.52 -0.87 14.80
C SER A 307 -1.57 -1.95 14.56
N SER A 308 -2.87 -1.64 14.66
CA SER A 308 -3.97 -2.55 14.29
C SER A 308 -3.86 -3.10 12.87
N ILE A 309 -3.33 -2.33 11.91
CA ILE A 309 -3.10 -2.80 10.54
C ILE A 309 -1.95 -3.79 10.49
N LEU A 310 -0.89 -3.54 11.28
CA LEU A 310 0.25 -4.46 11.38
C LEU A 310 -0.16 -5.76 12.05
N TYR A 311 -0.98 -5.72 13.11
CA TYR A 311 -1.55 -6.94 13.72
C TYR A 311 -2.37 -7.74 12.72
N LEU A 312 -3.28 -7.10 11.97
CA LEU A 312 -4.04 -7.77 10.91
C LEU A 312 -3.14 -8.33 9.80
N THR A 313 -2.01 -7.69 9.52
CA THR A 313 -1.02 -8.17 8.53
C THR A 313 -0.26 -9.39 9.06
N LEU A 314 0.07 -9.42 10.36
CA LEU A 314 0.66 -10.58 11.02
C LEU A 314 -0.32 -11.76 11.06
N GLU A 315 -1.60 -11.51 11.36
CA GLU A 315 -2.66 -12.51 11.31
C GLU A 315 -2.87 -13.06 9.89
N ALA A 316 -2.79 -12.22 8.85
CA ALA A 316 -2.84 -12.68 7.46
C ALA A 316 -1.63 -13.55 7.06
N LEU A 317 -0.51 -13.45 7.78
CA LEU A 317 0.66 -14.31 7.63
C LEU A 317 0.62 -15.54 8.56
N ASP A 318 -0.46 -15.72 9.31
CA ASP A 318 -0.64 -16.76 10.33
C ASP A 318 0.45 -16.75 11.43
N VAL A 319 1.06 -15.58 11.69
CA VAL A 319 2.08 -15.44 12.74
C VAL A 319 1.43 -15.05 14.07
N LYS A 320 1.50 -15.96 15.04
CA LYS A 320 1.08 -15.72 16.43
C LYS A 320 2.31 -15.68 17.32
N ASN A 321 2.85 -14.48 17.58
CA ASN A 321 4.05 -14.32 18.39
C ASN A 321 4.03 -12.98 19.14
N VAL A 322 4.18 -13.05 20.46
CA VAL A 322 4.12 -11.88 21.35
C VAL A 322 5.21 -10.85 21.04
N ASN A 323 6.43 -11.29 20.68
CA ASN A 323 7.50 -10.35 20.31
C ASN A 323 7.23 -9.68 18.96
N ALA A 324 6.61 -10.40 18.01
CA ALA A 324 6.17 -9.81 16.74
C ALA A 324 5.08 -8.76 16.97
N ASP A 325 4.13 -9.02 17.88
CA ASP A 325 3.10 -8.06 18.27
C ASP A 325 3.71 -6.83 18.97
N HIS A 326 4.64 -7.01 19.91
CA HIS A 326 5.34 -5.88 20.53
C HIS A 326 6.14 -5.06 19.50
N ALA A 327 6.84 -5.72 18.56
CA ALA A 327 7.54 -5.02 17.49
C ALA A 327 6.56 -4.26 16.57
N ALA A 328 5.43 -4.87 16.20
CA ALA A 328 4.36 -4.24 15.42
C ALA A 328 3.76 -3.03 16.15
N SER A 329 3.55 -3.11 17.47
CA SER A 329 3.08 -2.01 18.31
C SER A 329 4.01 -0.80 18.19
N HIS A 330 5.29 -1.00 18.44
CA HIS A 330 6.28 0.08 18.40
C HIS A 330 6.46 0.64 16.99
N ILE A 331 6.48 -0.20 15.95
CA ILE A 331 6.56 0.26 14.56
C ILE A 331 5.30 1.07 14.19
N GLY A 332 4.12 0.62 14.58
CA GLY A 332 2.87 1.32 14.30
C GLY A 332 2.80 2.67 15.01
N LYS A 333 3.23 2.76 16.27
CA LYS A 333 3.38 4.03 17.00
C LYS A 333 4.37 4.97 16.30
N ALA A 334 5.57 4.49 15.97
CA ALA A 334 6.58 5.28 15.27
C ALA A 334 6.07 5.78 13.91
N GLN A 335 5.37 4.92 13.15
CA GLN A 335 4.79 5.27 11.87
C GLN A 335 3.66 6.28 12.00
N GLY A 336 2.82 6.18 13.03
CA GLY A 336 1.76 7.14 13.31
C GLY A 336 2.30 8.53 13.64
N LEU A 337 3.32 8.61 14.50
CA LEU A 337 4.03 9.86 14.80
C LEU A 337 4.69 10.46 13.54
N VAL A 338 5.37 9.64 12.74
CA VAL A 338 5.94 10.09 11.46
C VAL A 338 4.85 10.55 10.47
N SER A 339 3.69 9.91 10.46
CA SER A 339 2.55 10.32 9.62
C SER A 339 1.98 11.66 10.09
N MET A 340 1.97 11.92 11.40
CA MET A 340 1.61 13.22 11.96
C MET A 340 2.58 14.31 11.48
N ILE A 341 3.89 14.08 11.59
CA ILE A 341 4.93 15.01 11.12
C ILE A 341 4.78 15.30 9.62
N ARG A 342 4.62 14.25 8.79
CA ARG A 342 4.39 14.36 7.34
C ARG A 342 3.11 15.11 7.00
N GLY A 343 2.10 14.99 7.85
CA GLY A 343 0.80 15.62 7.71
C GLY A 343 0.82 17.12 7.94
N ILE A 344 1.77 17.67 8.71
CA ILE A 344 1.79 19.10 9.11
C ILE A 344 1.60 20.04 7.91
N PRO A 345 2.40 19.96 6.82
CA PRO A 345 2.28 20.91 5.71
C PRO A 345 1.00 20.73 4.89
N ILE A 346 0.41 19.53 4.90
CA ILE A 346 -0.82 19.21 4.17
C ILE A 346 -2.01 19.71 4.97
N ASN A 347 -2.08 19.34 6.25
CA ASN A 347 -3.16 19.71 7.16
C ASN A 347 -3.23 21.24 7.37
N ALA A 348 -2.08 21.91 7.45
CA ALA A 348 -2.02 23.37 7.55
C ALA A 348 -2.73 24.07 6.37
N LYS A 349 -2.59 23.55 5.13
CA LYS A 349 -3.29 24.07 3.95
C LYS A 349 -4.80 23.87 4.01
N HIS A 350 -5.25 22.89 4.78
CA HIS A 350 -6.66 22.61 5.03
C HIS A 350 -7.16 23.30 6.31
N GLY A 351 -6.36 24.14 6.96
CA GLY A 351 -6.76 24.86 8.18
C GLY A 351 -6.76 23.98 9.44
N VAL A 352 -6.14 22.80 9.40
CA VAL A 352 -6.13 21.84 10.51
C VAL A 352 -4.73 21.73 11.12
N VAL A 353 -4.66 21.81 12.45
CA VAL A 353 -3.44 21.51 13.21
C VAL A 353 -3.67 20.22 14.00
N ASN A 354 -2.88 19.20 13.69
CA ASN A 354 -3.00 17.88 14.31
C ASN A 354 -1.71 17.55 15.09
N LEU A 355 -1.44 18.30 16.16
CA LEU A 355 -0.25 18.19 16.99
C LEU A 355 -0.64 18.17 18.48
N PRO A 356 0.16 17.53 19.35
CA PRO A 356 -0.08 17.57 20.79
C PRO A 356 -0.09 19.00 21.35
N LEU A 357 -1.13 19.34 22.11
CA LEU A 357 -1.31 20.66 22.71
C LEU A 357 -0.21 20.99 23.72
N GLU A 358 0.20 20.01 24.53
CA GLU A 358 1.32 20.14 25.46
C GLU A 358 2.61 20.55 24.75
N LEU A 359 2.94 19.90 23.63
CA LEU A 359 4.16 20.23 22.87
C LEU A 359 4.10 21.62 22.25
N LEU A 360 2.93 22.01 21.72
CA LEU A 360 2.74 23.37 21.19
C LEU A 360 2.98 24.42 22.29
N ALA A 361 2.48 24.17 23.50
CA ALA A 361 2.68 25.05 24.64
C ALA A 361 4.14 25.11 25.10
N ASN A 362 4.80 23.95 25.27
CA ASN A 362 6.18 23.84 25.72
C ASN A 362 7.16 24.58 24.80
N HIS A 363 6.96 24.45 23.49
CA HIS A 363 7.79 25.11 22.47
C HIS A 363 7.30 26.50 22.05
N LYS A 364 6.26 27.03 22.72
CA LYS A 364 5.65 28.35 22.45
C LYS A 364 5.23 28.54 20.99
N VAL A 365 4.76 27.48 20.35
CA VAL A 365 4.32 27.49 18.96
C VAL A 365 2.82 27.75 18.90
N SER A 366 2.40 28.87 18.29
CA SER A 366 0.99 29.12 18.06
C SER A 366 0.46 28.26 16.90
N GLN A 367 -0.77 27.76 17.03
CA GLN A 367 -1.45 27.06 15.93
C GLN A 367 -1.52 27.93 14.66
N SER A 368 -1.70 29.24 14.82
CA SER A 368 -1.71 30.19 13.71
C SER A 368 -0.37 30.28 12.96
N SER A 369 0.78 30.10 13.63
CA SER A 369 2.10 30.01 12.96
C SER A 369 2.17 28.76 12.08
N VAL A 370 1.76 27.62 12.62
CA VAL A 370 1.74 26.34 11.89
C VAL A 370 0.83 26.43 10.66
N LEU A 371 -0.33 27.06 10.77
CA LEU A 371 -1.26 27.26 9.65
C LEU A 371 -0.70 28.19 8.56
N ARG A 372 0.07 29.23 8.94
CA ARG A 372 0.76 30.11 7.98
C ARG A 372 1.92 29.43 7.26
N GLY A 373 2.41 28.31 7.79
CA GLY A 373 3.54 27.59 7.23
C GLY A 373 4.89 28.20 7.57
N THR A 374 4.99 28.91 8.70
CA THR A 374 6.28 29.47 9.15
C THR A 374 7.13 28.38 9.80
N SER A 375 8.36 28.21 9.32
CA SER A 375 9.33 27.27 9.88
C SER A 375 10.11 27.98 10.99
N ASP A 376 9.44 28.17 12.13
CA ASP A 376 10.00 28.83 13.31
C ASP A 376 10.87 27.83 14.12
N GLN A 377 11.85 28.32 14.88
CA GLN A 377 12.73 27.43 15.68
C GLN A 377 11.93 26.56 16.65
N GLY A 378 10.91 27.12 17.33
CA GLY A 378 10.05 26.34 18.22
C GLY A 378 9.29 25.21 17.51
N LEU A 379 8.93 25.40 16.23
CA LEU A 379 8.30 24.32 15.46
C LEU A 379 9.31 23.21 15.15
N LYS A 380 10.56 23.55 14.79
CA LYS A 380 11.63 22.57 14.58
C LYS A 380 11.93 21.78 15.84
N ASP A 381 12.00 22.45 17.00
CA ASP A 381 12.24 21.82 18.30
C ASP A 381 11.08 20.88 18.68
N LEU A 382 9.83 21.28 18.43
CA LEU A 382 8.66 20.41 18.59
C LEU A 382 8.74 19.16 17.69
N ILE A 383 9.13 19.34 16.43
CA ILE A 383 9.27 18.24 15.48
C ILE A 383 10.43 17.33 15.88
N PHE A 384 11.51 17.88 16.44
CA PHE A 384 12.61 17.12 17.01
C PHE A 384 12.12 16.20 18.13
N ASP A 385 11.30 16.68 19.06
CA ASP A 385 10.75 15.85 20.13
C ASP A 385 9.86 14.71 19.59
N LEU A 386 8.95 15.01 18.66
CA LEU A 386 8.12 13.99 18.02
C LEU A 386 8.95 12.96 17.23
N ALA A 387 9.96 13.42 16.49
CA ALA A 387 10.85 12.55 15.73
C ALA A 387 11.72 11.69 16.65
N SER A 388 12.16 12.24 17.79
CA SER A 388 12.91 11.52 18.82
C SER A 388 12.07 10.41 19.43
N GLN A 389 10.80 10.69 19.78
CA GLN A 389 9.89 9.67 20.28
C GLN A 389 9.63 8.56 19.26
N ALA A 390 9.39 8.92 17.99
CA ALA A 390 9.25 7.94 16.92
C ALA A 390 10.53 7.09 16.74
N HIS A 391 11.71 7.70 16.89
CA HIS A 391 12.99 7.00 16.82
C HIS A 391 13.19 6.04 18.01
N HIS A 392 12.77 6.41 19.22
CA HIS A 392 12.81 5.54 20.39
C HIS A 392 11.99 4.27 20.18
N HIS A 393 10.75 4.40 19.70
CA HIS A 393 9.94 3.24 19.35
C HIS A 393 10.57 2.37 18.27
N LEU A 394 11.11 2.97 17.21
CA LEU A 394 11.78 2.22 16.14
C LEU A 394 13.02 1.47 16.64
N THR A 395 13.76 2.07 17.58
CA THR A 395 14.92 1.44 18.23
C THR A 395 14.48 0.28 19.10
N HIS A 396 13.40 0.43 19.87
CA HIS A 396 12.85 -0.64 20.69
C HIS A 396 12.35 -1.81 19.83
N ALA A 397 11.64 -1.54 18.74
CA ALA A 397 11.23 -2.58 17.79
C ALA A 397 12.43 -3.34 17.21
N LYS A 398 13.50 -2.63 16.83
CA LYS A 398 14.75 -3.26 16.35
C LYS A 398 15.44 -4.11 17.40
N SER A 399 15.34 -3.75 18.69
CA SER A 399 15.88 -4.56 19.79
C SER A 399 15.17 -5.91 19.93
N LEU A 400 13.92 -6.02 19.44
CA LEU A 400 13.17 -7.27 19.44
C LEU A 400 13.44 -8.13 18.20
N ALA A 401 14.21 -7.64 17.22
CA ALA A 401 14.33 -8.27 15.90
C ALA A 401 14.88 -9.71 15.91
N HIS A 402 15.66 -10.08 16.94
CA HIS A 402 16.18 -11.44 17.12
C HIS A 402 15.09 -12.42 17.57
N SER A 403 14.11 -11.93 18.34
CA SER A 403 13.03 -12.71 18.92
C SER A 403 11.77 -12.75 18.04
N VAL A 404 11.78 -12.03 16.91
CA VAL A 404 10.70 -12.00 15.91
C VAL A 404 10.94 -13.08 14.87
N PRO A 405 9.95 -13.96 14.61
CA PRO A 405 10.02 -14.99 13.56
C PRO A 405 10.32 -14.39 12.18
N GLU A 406 11.00 -15.14 11.32
CA GLU A 406 11.42 -14.66 10.00
C GLU A 406 10.22 -14.28 9.11
N GLU A 407 9.14 -15.04 9.23
CA GLU A 407 7.90 -14.87 8.49
C GLU A 407 7.22 -13.53 8.82
N ALA A 408 7.31 -13.09 10.08
CA ALA A 408 6.73 -11.81 10.53
C ALA A 408 7.51 -10.59 10.02
N LYS A 409 8.82 -10.72 9.75
CA LYS A 409 9.66 -9.56 9.41
C LYS A 409 9.21 -8.86 8.12
N VAL A 410 8.57 -9.59 7.20
CA VAL A 410 8.01 -9.01 5.98
C VAL A 410 6.84 -8.07 6.28
N ALA A 411 6.00 -8.36 7.29
CA ALA A 411 4.93 -7.44 7.73
C ALA A 411 5.49 -6.15 8.36
N LEU A 412 6.68 -6.22 8.95
CA LEU A 412 7.33 -5.13 9.67
C LEU A 412 8.19 -4.22 8.78
N LEU A 413 8.30 -4.51 7.49
CA LEU A 413 9.03 -3.69 6.50
C LEU A 413 8.65 -2.19 6.46
N PRO A 414 7.45 -1.73 6.83
CA PRO A 414 7.19 -0.29 6.99
C PRO A 414 8.19 0.43 7.91
N ALA A 415 8.83 -0.26 8.86
CA ALA A 415 9.90 0.30 9.69
C ALA A 415 11.05 0.91 8.87
N VAL A 416 11.36 0.35 7.69
CA VAL A 416 12.40 0.87 6.79
C VAL A 416 12.02 2.26 6.26
N SER A 417 10.76 2.48 5.91
CA SER A 417 10.30 3.77 5.37
C SER A 417 10.19 4.83 6.47
N VAL A 418 9.79 4.42 7.67
CA VAL A 418 9.80 5.25 8.88
C VAL A 418 11.23 5.71 9.18
N HIS A 419 12.19 4.77 9.27
CA HIS A 419 13.59 5.09 9.52
C HIS A 419 14.16 6.02 8.45
N GLN A 420 13.89 5.75 7.17
CA GLN A 420 14.37 6.60 6.08
C GLN A 420 13.82 8.03 6.16
N HIS A 421 12.60 8.20 6.63
CA HIS A 421 12.01 9.53 6.79
C HIS A 421 12.59 10.28 7.98
N LEU A 422 12.80 9.59 9.12
CA LEU A 422 13.48 10.16 10.29
C LEU A 422 14.89 10.65 9.95
N GLU A 423 15.66 9.90 9.15
CA GLU A 423 16.96 10.37 8.68
C GLU A 423 16.86 11.60 7.76
N ARG A 424 15.86 11.62 6.88
CA ARG A 424 15.68 12.75 5.96
C ARG A 424 15.31 14.04 6.68
N ILE A 425 14.46 13.96 7.70
CA ILE A 425 14.05 15.13 8.49
C ILE A 425 15.19 15.63 9.40
N ARG A 426 16.01 14.71 9.92
CA ARG A 426 17.24 15.05 10.65
C ARG A 426 18.24 15.83 9.79
N LEU A 427 18.43 15.43 8.54
CA LEU A 427 19.39 16.07 7.61
C LEU A 427 19.01 17.48 7.16
N ILE A 428 17.77 17.90 7.40
CA ILE A 428 17.25 19.22 7.03
C ILE A 428 16.90 20.05 8.27
N ASP A 429 17.47 19.70 9.43
CA ASP A 429 17.26 20.43 10.68
C ASP A 429 15.78 20.55 11.05
N PHE A 430 15.05 19.44 10.91
CA PHE A 430 13.64 19.29 11.30
C PHE A 430 12.65 20.25 10.63
N ASP A 431 13.04 20.88 9.51
CA ASP A 431 12.17 21.73 8.71
C ASP A 431 11.17 20.92 7.86
N VAL A 432 9.93 20.81 8.35
CA VAL A 432 8.85 20.07 7.67
C VAL A 432 8.36 20.70 6.36
N TYR A 433 8.58 22.01 6.17
CA TYR A 433 8.16 22.71 4.95
C TYR A 433 9.18 22.59 3.82
N ASN A 434 10.34 22.00 4.07
CA ASN A 434 11.38 21.82 3.08
C ASN A 434 10.87 20.98 1.89
N PRO A 435 10.99 21.47 0.63
CA PRO A 435 10.51 20.75 -0.55
C PRO A 435 11.20 19.39 -0.74
N LYS A 436 12.41 19.21 -0.19
CA LYS A 436 13.12 17.93 -0.25
C LYS A 436 12.38 16.81 0.47
N LEU A 437 11.53 17.08 1.47
CA LEU A 437 10.72 16.04 2.14
C LEU A 437 9.55 15.57 1.30
N GLN A 438 8.98 16.45 0.47
CA GLN A 438 7.80 16.17 -0.35
C GLN A 438 8.13 15.20 -1.51
N ASN A 439 9.40 15.14 -1.90
CA ASN A 439 9.85 14.20 -2.92
C ASN A 439 9.82 12.75 -2.41
N ARG A 440 9.34 11.85 -3.26
CA ARG A 440 9.36 10.41 -2.96
C ARG A 440 10.79 9.88 -3.03
N PRO A 441 11.20 9.01 -2.09
CA PRO A 441 12.49 8.35 -2.16
C PRO A 441 12.53 7.38 -3.36
N HIS A 442 13.26 7.73 -4.42
CA HIS A 442 13.39 6.92 -5.64
C HIS A 442 13.97 5.51 -5.40
N TRP A 443 14.72 5.32 -4.30
CA TRP A 443 15.35 4.06 -3.93
C TRP A 443 14.60 3.24 -2.88
N LEU A 444 13.40 3.67 -2.45
CA LEU A 444 12.67 2.99 -1.37
C LEU A 444 12.30 1.56 -1.73
N ALA A 445 11.80 1.31 -2.96
CA ALA A 445 11.48 -0.04 -3.41
C ALA A 445 12.69 -0.98 -3.37
N ALA A 446 13.86 -0.49 -3.81
CA ALA A 446 15.11 -1.25 -3.76
C ALA A 446 15.58 -1.51 -2.32
N LYS A 447 15.43 -0.53 -1.42
CA LYS A 447 15.74 -0.69 0.01
C LYS A 447 14.82 -1.70 0.68
N LEU A 448 13.51 -1.61 0.47
CA LEU A 448 12.53 -2.56 1.01
C LEU A 448 12.84 -3.98 0.54
N TRP A 449 13.12 -4.15 -0.75
CA TRP A 449 13.52 -5.44 -1.31
C TRP A 449 14.82 -5.96 -0.69
N TRP A 450 15.84 -5.11 -0.54
CA TRP A 450 17.11 -5.46 0.11
C TRP A 450 16.93 -5.90 1.56
N HIS A 451 16.09 -5.20 2.32
CA HIS A 451 15.75 -5.52 3.70
C HIS A 451 15.01 -6.86 3.80
N LYS A 452 14.03 -7.11 2.91
CA LYS A 452 13.38 -8.43 2.79
C LYS A 452 14.41 -9.54 2.53
N MET A 453 15.30 -9.36 1.56
CA MET A 453 16.32 -10.37 1.22
C MET A 453 17.30 -10.66 2.37
N ARG A 454 17.55 -9.67 3.25
CA ARG A 454 18.40 -9.84 4.43
C ARG A 454 17.64 -10.26 5.68
N ASN A 455 16.34 -10.49 5.57
CA ASN A 455 15.44 -10.81 6.68
C ASN A 455 15.54 -9.81 7.85
N LYS A 456 15.50 -8.51 7.51
CA LYS A 456 15.58 -7.37 8.45
C LYS A 456 14.48 -6.35 8.13
N TYR A 457 14.02 -5.64 9.14
CA TYR A 457 13.09 -4.51 9.01
C TYR A 457 13.67 -3.23 9.60
#